data_AF-A0A9P7TV04-F1
#
_entry.id   AF-A0A9P7TV04-F1
#
_cell.length_a   1.000
_cell.length_b   1.000
_cell.length_c   1.000
_cell.angle_alpha   90.00
_cell.angle_beta   90.00
_cell.angle_gamma   90.00
#
_symmetry.space_group_name_H-M   'P 1'
#
loop_
_entity.id
_entity.type
_entity.pdbx_description
1 polymer ?
#
loop_
_entity_poly.entity_id
_entity_poly.type
_entity_poly.pdbx_seq_one_letter_code
_entity_poly.pdbx_strand_id
1 'polypeptide(L)'
;MNTPDSQPAVTPSCASSATSAPERAEPSVYLPSVHLLPSPDALLLKPPFHLHVTHPHNSPKCIRIQCEHSPSLSFLADYFQKWCRQNSQRVDKPKLVQVTLSRSPYGAEDLHDMLTLEYPSGSGFSGVPPALSVPIVLHLVESVLGYRLVYQDATNWHYRRDTLLMRM
;
A
#
# COMPACT_ATOMS: atom_id res chain seq x y z
N MET A 1 -38.14 15.36 -67.91
CA MET A 1 -38.44 16.54 -67.06
C MET A 1 -37.88 16.25 -65.68
N ASN A 2 -37.25 17.26 -65.09
CA ASN A 2 -36.28 17.20 -64.00
C ASN A 2 -36.86 16.86 -62.61
N THR A 3 -35.98 16.34 -61.74
CA THR A 3 -35.97 16.29 -60.24
C THR A 3 -36.12 17.70 -59.60
N PRO A 4 -36.14 17.90 -58.24
CA PRO A 4 -35.87 17.03 -57.06
C PRO A 4 -36.80 17.22 -55.82
N ASP A 5 -36.65 16.40 -54.75
CA ASP A 5 -36.61 16.81 -53.32
C ASP A 5 -36.40 15.54 -52.43
N SER A 6 -35.22 15.34 -51.82
CA SER A 6 -34.78 15.78 -50.47
C SER A 6 -35.19 14.84 -49.31
N GLN A 7 -34.15 14.25 -48.70
CA GLN A 7 -34.08 13.38 -47.52
C GLN A 7 -34.21 14.20 -46.20
N PRO A 8 -34.45 13.61 -45.00
CA PRO A 8 -33.42 12.84 -44.26
C PRO A 8 -33.97 11.61 -43.49
N ALA A 9 -33.33 10.43 -43.51
CA ALA A 9 -32.20 10.01 -42.66
C ALA A 9 -32.41 10.24 -41.15
N VAL A 10 -32.94 9.22 -40.45
CA VAL A 10 -33.00 9.15 -38.98
C VAL A 10 -32.02 8.08 -38.51
N THR A 11 -30.96 8.49 -37.82
CA THR A 11 -29.96 7.64 -37.15
C THR A 11 -30.03 7.85 -35.62
N PRO A 12 -29.45 6.94 -34.82
CA PRO A 12 -30.08 6.40 -33.62
C PRO A 12 -29.88 7.23 -32.33
N SER A 13 -30.84 7.07 -31.43
CA SER A 13 -30.85 7.57 -30.05
C SER A 13 -29.63 7.07 -29.27
N CYS A 14 -28.74 7.99 -28.90
CA CYS A 14 -27.71 7.73 -27.90
C CYS A 14 -28.37 7.60 -26.52
N ALA A 15 -28.53 6.36 -26.06
CA ALA A 15 -28.78 6.09 -24.65
C ALA A 15 -27.52 6.47 -23.85
N SER A 16 -27.52 7.65 -23.26
CA SER A 16 -26.53 8.04 -22.25
C SER A 16 -26.83 7.28 -20.96
N SER A 17 -26.18 6.15 -20.76
CA SER A 17 -26.06 5.51 -19.45
C SER A 17 -25.19 6.38 -18.56
N ALA A 18 -25.83 7.24 -17.76
CA ALA A 18 -25.17 7.96 -16.69
C ALA A 18 -24.69 6.95 -15.63
N THR A 19 -23.38 6.70 -15.60
CA THR A 19 -22.71 6.01 -14.50
C THR A 19 -22.79 6.91 -13.27
N SER A 20 -23.69 6.59 -12.33
CA SER A 20 -23.73 7.24 -11.03
C SER A 20 -22.45 6.91 -10.26
N ALA A 21 -21.64 7.93 -10.02
CA ALA A 21 -20.56 7.87 -9.04
C ALA A 21 -21.16 7.56 -7.65
N PRO A 22 -20.45 6.82 -6.78
CA PRO A 22 -20.99 6.44 -5.48
C PRO A 22 -21.26 7.68 -4.64
N GLU A 23 -22.54 7.88 -4.32
CA GLU A 23 -23.02 8.92 -3.42
C GLU A 23 -22.39 8.71 -2.04
N ARG A 24 -21.74 9.74 -1.51
CA ARG A 24 -21.11 9.71 -0.19
C ARG A 24 -22.22 9.61 0.85
N ALA A 25 -22.49 8.39 1.33
CA ALA A 25 -23.51 8.15 2.34
C ALA A 25 -23.28 9.05 3.57
N GLU A 26 -24.31 9.81 3.95
CA GLU A 26 -24.33 10.64 5.15
C GLU A 26 -23.98 9.80 6.39
N PRO A 27 -23.21 10.35 7.36
CA PRO A 27 -22.81 9.58 8.54
C PRO A 27 -24.04 9.15 9.34
N SER A 28 -24.27 7.85 9.46
CA SER A 28 -25.36 7.31 10.26
C SER A 28 -25.14 7.64 11.73
N VAL A 29 -26.18 8.15 12.40
CA VAL A 29 -26.16 8.44 13.85
C VAL A 29 -25.96 7.14 14.68
N TYR A 30 -26.27 5.99 14.09
CA TYR A 30 -26.17 4.68 14.73
C TYR A 30 -25.00 3.86 14.18
N LEU A 31 -24.39 3.06 15.06
CA LEU A 31 -23.34 2.10 14.68
C LEU A 31 -23.92 0.93 13.86
N PRO A 32 -23.17 0.40 12.87
CA PRO A 32 -23.58 -0.79 12.14
C PRO A 32 -23.52 -2.04 13.03
N SER A 33 -24.38 -3.01 12.74
CA SER A 33 -24.33 -4.32 13.39
C SER A 33 -23.07 -5.09 12.96
N VAL A 34 -22.38 -5.70 13.92
CA VAL A 34 -21.16 -6.50 13.68
C VAL A 34 -21.43 -7.67 12.73
N HIS A 35 -22.62 -8.27 12.82
CA HIS A 35 -23.00 -9.41 11.97
C HIS A 35 -23.20 -9.05 10.50
N LEU A 36 -23.30 -7.75 10.19
CA LEU A 36 -23.43 -7.25 8.82
C LEU A 36 -22.08 -6.83 8.22
N LEU A 37 -21.01 -6.83 9.03
CA LEU A 37 -19.69 -6.45 8.55
C LEU A 37 -19.06 -7.60 7.74
N PRO A 38 -18.40 -7.27 6.62
CA PRO A 38 -17.64 -8.26 5.88
C PRO A 38 -16.41 -8.73 6.68
N SER A 39 -15.75 -9.81 6.22
CA SER A 39 -14.48 -10.23 6.80
C SER A 39 -13.44 -9.10 6.72
N PRO A 40 -12.44 -9.07 7.64
CA PRO A 40 -11.36 -8.09 7.59
C PRO A 40 -10.70 -7.99 6.22
N ASP A 41 -10.48 -9.12 5.53
CA ASP A 41 -9.86 -9.14 4.20
C ASP A 41 -10.68 -8.35 3.17
N ALA A 42 -12.01 -8.52 3.19
CA ALA A 42 -12.89 -7.80 2.28
C ALA A 42 -13.13 -6.34 2.71
N LEU A 43 -13.02 -6.05 4.01
CA LEU A 43 -13.13 -4.70 4.56
C LEU A 43 -11.91 -3.85 4.18
N LEU A 44 -10.71 -4.40 4.33
CA LEU A 44 -9.42 -3.71 4.15
C LEU A 44 -8.97 -3.62 2.69
N LEU A 45 -9.75 -4.17 1.76
CA LEU A 45 -9.58 -3.96 0.31
C LEU A 45 -10.31 -2.71 -0.21
N LYS A 46 -11.01 -1.98 0.67
CA LYS A 46 -11.72 -0.74 0.32
C LYS A 46 -11.01 0.46 0.95
N PRO A 47 -10.86 1.57 0.21
CA PRO A 47 -10.34 2.80 0.78
C PRO A 47 -11.27 3.36 1.87
N PRO A 48 -10.75 4.16 2.80
CA PRO A 48 -9.38 4.69 2.87
C PRO A 48 -8.36 3.66 3.37
N PHE A 49 -7.18 3.63 2.74
CA PHE A 49 -6.04 2.84 3.19
C PHE A 49 -5.08 3.69 4.03
N HIS A 50 -4.63 3.15 5.16
CA HIS A 50 -3.68 3.77 6.06
C HIS A 50 -2.36 3.00 6.04
N LEU A 51 -1.26 3.75 6.07
CA LEU A 51 0.08 3.22 6.13
C LEU A 51 0.91 4.04 7.11
N HIS A 52 1.52 3.37 8.08
CA HIS A 52 2.38 3.99 9.08
C HIS A 52 3.80 3.47 8.92
N VAL A 53 4.76 4.38 8.77
CA VAL A 53 6.19 4.06 8.78
C VAL A 53 6.77 4.54 10.09
N THR A 54 7.46 3.67 10.81
CA THR A 54 8.14 3.97 12.07
C THR A 54 9.62 3.58 11.98
N HIS A 55 10.49 4.52 12.33
CA HIS A 55 11.94 4.34 12.45
C HIS A 55 12.37 4.70 13.87
N PRO A 56 12.40 3.73 14.80
CA PRO A 56 12.65 4.00 16.22
C PRO A 56 14.06 4.57 16.44
N HIS A 57 14.17 5.65 17.20
CA HIS A 57 15.47 6.25 17.53
C HIS A 57 16.41 5.29 18.28
N ASN A 58 15.83 4.42 19.13
CA ASN A 58 16.56 3.39 19.88
C ASN A 58 16.94 2.16 19.03
N SER A 59 16.43 2.04 17.81
CA SER A 59 16.72 0.95 16.88
C SER A 59 16.89 1.48 15.46
N PRO A 60 17.95 2.25 15.17
CA PRO A 60 18.17 2.85 13.85
C PRO A 60 18.40 1.80 12.74
N LYS A 61 18.56 0.55 13.15
CA LYS A 61 18.78 -0.64 12.32
C LYS A 61 17.47 -1.30 11.86
N CYS A 62 16.31 -0.77 12.27
CA CYS A 62 15.00 -1.37 12.02
C CYS A 62 14.02 -0.29 11.53
N ILE A 63 13.34 -0.56 10.42
CA ILE A 63 12.19 0.23 9.96
C ILE A 63 10.97 -0.69 9.99
N ARG A 64 9.88 -0.21 10.57
CA ARG A 64 8.60 -0.92 10.63
C ARG A 64 7.59 -0.18 9.78
N ILE A 65 6.87 -0.91 8.94
CA ILE A 65 5.84 -0.39 8.06
C ILE A 65 4.57 -1.16 8.39
N GLN A 66 3.58 -0.50 8.96
CA GLN A 66 2.25 -1.06 9.19
C GLN A 66 1.32 -0.58 8.09
N CYS A 67 0.53 -1.46 7.52
CA CYS A 67 -0.47 -1.09 6.53
C CYS A 67 -1.58 -2.12 6.50
N GLU A 68 -2.82 -1.64 6.44
CA GLU A 68 -3.98 -2.53 6.37
C GLU A 68 -4.18 -3.17 4.99
N HIS A 69 -3.58 -2.58 3.95
CA HIS A 69 -3.64 -3.08 2.59
C HIS A 69 -2.49 -4.06 2.30
N SER A 70 -2.71 -5.35 2.57
CA SER A 70 -1.74 -6.44 2.36
C SER A 70 -1.02 -6.39 1.00
N PRO A 71 -1.70 -6.16 -0.16
CA PRO A 71 -1.02 -6.10 -1.46
C PRO A 71 0.04 -4.98 -1.55
N SER A 72 -0.16 -3.85 -0.85
CA SER A 72 0.86 -2.79 -0.78
C SER A 72 2.09 -3.25 -0.03
N LEU A 73 1.92 -3.97 1.08
CA LEU A 73 3.05 -4.51 1.85
C LEU A 73 3.80 -5.59 1.08
N SER A 74 3.09 -6.50 0.42
CA SER A 74 3.72 -7.52 -0.43
C SER A 74 4.54 -6.88 -1.54
N PHE A 75 4.02 -5.85 -2.20
CA PHE A 75 4.78 -5.10 -3.21
C PHE A 75 6.08 -4.50 -2.65
N LEU A 76 6.01 -3.85 -1.49
CA LEU A 76 7.19 -3.29 -0.84
C LEU A 76 8.20 -4.37 -0.46
N ALA A 77 7.73 -5.50 0.09
CA ALA A 77 8.57 -6.64 0.43
C ALA A 77 9.30 -7.19 -0.79
N ASP A 78 8.57 -7.44 -1.88
CA ASP A 78 9.12 -7.92 -3.16
C ASP A 78 10.17 -6.94 -3.71
N TYR A 79 9.88 -5.63 -3.66
CA TYR A 79 10.80 -4.58 -4.10
C TYR A 79 12.10 -4.60 -3.29
N PHE A 80 12.01 -4.60 -1.95
CA PHE A 80 13.19 -4.57 -1.10
C PHE A 80 14.00 -5.87 -1.20
N GLN A 81 13.36 -7.04 -1.32
CA GLN A 81 14.07 -8.30 -1.51
C GLN A 81 14.83 -8.34 -2.84
N LYS A 82 14.20 -7.84 -3.92
CA LYS A 82 14.79 -7.74 -5.26
C LYS A 82 16.03 -6.84 -5.27
N TRP A 83 15.94 -5.66 -4.65
CA TRP A 83 17.00 -4.65 -4.67
C TRP A 83 17.97 -4.72 -3.48
N CYS A 84 17.74 -5.64 -2.52
CA CYS A 84 18.66 -5.83 -1.41
C CYS A 84 19.97 -6.45 -1.89
N ARG A 85 21.07 -5.73 -1.60
CA ARG A 85 22.44 -6.18 -1.84
C ARG A 85 22.78 -7.39 -0.97
N GLN A 86 23.75 -8.17 -1.42
CA GLN A 86 24.40 -9.18 -0.60
C GLN A 86 25.51 -8.55 0.24
N ASN A 87 25.75 -9.12 1.41
CA ASN A 87 26.86 -8.74 2.26
C ASN A 87 28.15 -9.39 1.74
N SER A 88 28.97 -8.60 1.04
CA SER A 88 30.26 -9.04 0.51
C SER A 88 31.32 -9.31 1.58
N GLN A 89 31.09 -8.92 2.85
CA GLN A 89 32.03 -9.15 3.95
C GLN A 89 31.97 -10.59 4.50
N ARG A 90 30.92 -11.36 4.17
CA ARG A 90 30.79 -12.76 4.58
C ARG A 90 30.90 -13.70 3.39
N VAL A 91 31.49 -14.87 3.62
CA VAL A 91 31.73 -15.91 2.60
C VAL A 91 30.41 -16.47 2.05
N ASP A 92 29.39 -16.58 2.90
CA ASP A 92 28.04 -17.04 2.56
C ASP A 92 27.19 -16.00 1.82
N LYS A 93 27.69 -14.77 1.67
CA LYS A 93 27.04 -13.65 0.93
C LYS A 93 25.53 -13.51 1.23
N PRO A 94 25.11 -13.46 2.51
CA PRO A 94 23.70 -13.34 2.87
C PRO A 94 23.16 -11.97 2.43
N LYS A 95 21.84 -11.83 2.35
CA LYS A 95 21.21 -10.51 2.11
C LYS A 95 21.58 -9.55 3.24
N LEU A 96 21.85 -8.29 2.88
CA LEU A 96 22.30 -7.26 3.81
C LEU A 96 21.20 -6.85 4.80
N VAL A 97 19.96 -6.79 4.32
CA VAL A 97 18.77 -6.43 5.08
C VAL A 97 17.81 -7.61 5.03
N GLN A 98 17.30 -7.98 6.19
CA GLN A 98 16.23 -8.94 6.35
C GLN A 98 14.89 -8.22 6.15
N VAL A 99 14.07 -8.79 5.27
CA VAL A 99 12.74 -8.29 4.92
C VAL A 99 11.72 -9.31 5.41
N THR A 100 10.99 -8.96 6.47
CA THR A 100 10.03 -9.88 7.12
C THR A 100 8.62 -9.33 7.01
N LEU A 101 7.75 -10.11 6.38
CA LEU A 101 6.32 -9.82 6.27
C LEU A 101 5.58 -10.60 7.37
N SER A 102 4.99 -9.87 8.31
CA SER A 102 4.25 -10.45 9.43
C SER A 102 2.80 -10.68 9.03
N ARG A 103 2.22 -11.79 9.50
CA ARG A 103 0.81 -12.10 9.32
C ARG A 103 -0.01 -11.36 10.37
N SER A 104 -1.17 -10.86 9.94
CA SER A 104 -2.14 -10.27 10.85
C SER A 104 -2.78 -11.37 11.70
N PRO A 105 -3.05 -11.13 12.99
CA PRO A 105 -3.83 -12.05 13.81
C PRO A 105 -5.33 -11.98 13.50
N TYR A 106 -5.76 -11.09 12.60
CA TYR A 106 -7.15 -10.88 12.20
C TYR A 106 -7.33 -11.26 10.72
N GLY A 107 -8.50 -11.79 10.34
CA GLY A 107 -8.79 -12.13 8.95
C GLY A 107 -8.27 -13.50 8.51
N ALA A 108 -8.09 -13.67 7.20
CA ALA A 108 -7.61 -14.90 6.59
C ALA A 108 -6.08 -15.08 6.74
N GLU A 109 -5.58 -16.30 6.48
CA GLU A 109 -4.17 -16.65 6.71
C GLU A 109 -3.16 -15.84 5.88
N ASP A 110 -3.59 -15.25 4.76
CA ASP A 110 -2.74 -14.48 3.84
C ASP A 110 -2.79 -12.97 4.09
N LEU A 111 -3.50 -12.52 5.14
CA LEU A 111 -3.53 -11.11 5.50
C LEU A 111 -2.23 -10.72 6.18
N HIS A 112 -1.52 -9.78 5.58
CA HIS A 112 -0.33 -9.17 6.16
C HIS A 112 -0.62 -7.72 6.53
N ASP A 113 -0.26 -7.34 7.74
CA ASP A 113 -0.49 -5.98 8.27
C ASP A 113 0.82 -5.24 8.63
N MET A 114 1.95 -5.93 8.61
CA MET A 114 3.24 -5.36 8.96
C MET A 114 4.40 -5.92 8.13
N LEU A 115 5.26 -5.00 7.70
CA LEU A 115 6.55 -5.27 7.06
C LEU A 115 7.66 -4.70 7.94
N THR A 116 8.65 -5.53 8.27
CA THR A 116 9.83 -5.13 9.03
C THR A 116 11.08 -5.25 8.17
N LEU A 117 11.86 -4.18 8.12
CA LEU A 117 13.17 -4.12 7.47
C LEU A 117 14.22 -3.99 8.57
N GLU A 118 15.12 -4.95 8.69
CA GLU A 118 16.14 -4.92 9.74
C GLU A 118 17.47 -5.54 9.30
N TYR A 119 18.56 -5.12 9.95
CA TYR A 119 19.82 -5.83 9.78
C TYR A 119 19.77 -7.16 10.56
N PRO A 120 20.08 -8.31 9.92
CA PRO A 120 20.04 -9.58 10.60
C PRO A 120 21.04 -9.60 11.77
N SER A 121 20.64 -10.24 12.87
CA SER A 121 21.48 -10.45 14.04
C SER A 121 22.73 -11.23 13.64
N GLY A 122 23.92 -10.73 14.00
CA GLY A 122 25.17 -11.37 13.60
C GLY A 122 25.52 -11.17 12.11
N SER A 123 25.00 -10.13 11.46
CA SER A 123 25.35 -9.72 10.08
C SER A 123 26.84 -9.46 9.85
N GLY A 124 27.67 -9.47 10.90
CA GLY A 124 29.13 -9.47 10.77
C GLY A 124 29.71 -8.15 10.32
N PHE A 125 28.95 -7.05 10.44
CA PHE A 125 29.51 -5.72 10.24
C PHE A 125 30.64 -5.49 11.23
N SER A 126 31.84 -5.27 10.70
CA SER A 126 32.97 -4.75 11.47
C SER A 126 32.72 -3.26 11.75
N GLY A 127 31.84 -2.95 12.70
CA GLY A 127 31.47 -1.59 13.10
C GLY A 127 29.96 -1.33 13.27
N VAL A 128 29.59 -0.06 13.41
CA VAL A 128 28.19 0.37 13.45
C VAL A 128 27.62 0.26 12.03
N PRO A 129 26.58 -0.56 11.77
CA PRO A 129 25.99 -0.64 10.44
C PRO A 129 25.38 0.71 10.07
N PRO A 130 25.39 1.08 8.77
CA PRO A 130 24.76 2.31 8.32
C PRO A 130 23.26 2.29 8.66
N ALA A 131 22.68 3.47 8.90
CA ALA A 131 21.24 3.55 9.13
C ALA A 131 20.47 3.10 7.88
N LEU A 132 19.34 2.42 8.08
CA LEU A 132 18.44 2.12 6.97
C LEU A 132 17.88 3.42 6.39
N SER A 133 17.82 3.50 5.07
CA SER A 133 17.36 4.71 4.38
C SER A 133 15.84 4.80 4.40
N VAL A 134 15.30 5.48 5.40
CA VAL A 134 13.88 5.85 5.47
C VAL A 134 13.41 6.59 4.20
N PRO A 135 14.17 7.55 3.63
CA PRO A 135 13.72 8.28 2.43
C PRO A 135 13.36 7.38 1.24
N ILE A 136 14.02 6.23 1.06
CA ILE A 136 13.68 5.28 -0.01
C ILE A 136 12.29 4.68 0.24
N VAL A 137 11.98 4.32 1.49
CA VAL A 137 10.66 3.83 1.89
C VAL A 137 9.59 4.89 1.61
N LEU A 138 9.82 6.12 2.07
CA LEU A 138 8.85 7.21 1.90
C LEU A 138 8.61 7.50 0.41
N HIS A 139 9.67 7.52 -0.41
CA HIS A 139 9.54 7.74 -1.85
C HIS A 139 8.71 6.65 -2.54
N LEU A 140 8.90 5.38 -2.18
CA LEU A 140 8.06 4.29 -2.72
C LEU A 140 6.60 4.43 -2.31
N VAL A 141 6.35 4.80 -1.05
CA VAL A 141 4.99 5.01 -0.52
C VAL A 141 4.29 6.17 -1.23
N GLU A 142 4.98 7.30 -1.40
CA GLU A 142 4.40 8.52 -1.97
C GLU A 142 4.31 8.47 -3.50
N SER A 143 5.42 8.13 -4.16
CA SER A 143 5.54 8.26 -5.62
C SER A 143 5.05 7.03 -6.38
N VAL A 144 5.23 5.84 -5.82
CA VAL A 144 4.84 4.58 -6.48
C VAL A 144 3.47 4.11 -6.01
N LEU A 145 3.28 4.03 -4.69
CA LEU A 145 2.00 3.62 -4.11
C LEU A 145 1.00 4.77 -3.98
N GLY A 146 1.36 6.01 -4.29
CA GLY A 146 0.42 7.14 -4.35
C GLY A 146 -0.24 7.51 -3.04
N TYR A 147 0.33 7.12 -1.91
CA TYR A 147 -0.18 7.51 -0.59
C TYR A 147 0.14 8.98 -0.30
N ARG A 148 -0.75 9.67 0.40
CA ARG A 148 -0.55 11.07 0.82
C ARG A 148 -0.16 11.11 2.29
N LEU A 149 0.88 11.90 2.61
CA LEU A 149 1.29 12.14 3.98
C LEU A 149 0.20 12.95 4.71
N VAL A 150 -0.23 12.46 5.86
CA VAL A 150 -1.25 13.09 6.72
C VAL A 150 -0.62 13.67 7.98
N TYR A 151 0.38 12.97 8.53
CA TYR A 151 1.09 13.38 9.74
C TYR A 151 2.53 12.88 9.68
N GLN A 152 3.46 13.65 10.27
CA GLN A 152 4.84 13.21 10.45
C GLN A 152 5.42 13.75 11.76
N ASP A 153 6.31 12.98 12.36
CA ASP A 153 7.22 13.41 13.40
C ASP A 153 8.66 12.97 13.08
N ALA A 154 9.57 13.03 14.05
CA ALA A 154 10.99 12.69 13.84
C ALA A 154 11.23 11.20 13.50
N THR A 155 10.30 10.31 13.85
CA THR A 155 10.45 8.86 13.75
C THR A 155 9.25 8.16 13.12
N ASN A 156 8.14 8.87 12.87
CA ASN A 156 6.89 8.32 12.37
C ASN A 156 6.35 9.14 11.21
N TRP A 157 5.84 8.44 10.20
CA TRP A 157 5.16 9.02 9.05
C TRP A 157 3.85 8.29 8.83
N HIS A 158 2.75 9.04 8.82
CA HIS A 158 1.41 8.50 8.66
C HIS A 158 0.87 8.92 7.31
N TYR A 159 0.38 7.95 6.58
CA TYR A 159 -0.07 8.07 5.21
C TYR A 159 -1.50 7.60 5.07
N ARG A 160 -2.22 8.22 4.14
CA ARG A 160 -3.59 7.83 3.77
C ARG A 160 -3.75 7.84 2.25
N ARG A 161 -4.52 6.88 1.74
CA ARG A 161 -4.91 6.81 0.33
C ARG A 161 -6.41 6.56 0.23
N ASP A 162 -7.11 7.46 -0.44
CA ASP A 162 -8.57 7.39 -0.64
C ASP A 162 -8.98 6.75 -1.98
N THR A 163 -8.02 6.34 -2.80
CA THR A 163 -8.25 5.73 -4.12
C THR A 163 -7.96 4.24 -4.10
N LEU A 164 -8.74 3.47 -4.87
CA LEU A 164 -8.51 2.03 -5.04
C LEU A 164 -7.10 1.76 -5.55
N LEU A 165 -6.49 0.69 -5.03
CA LEU A 165 -5.18 0.21 -5.41
C LEU A 165 -5.30 -1.27 -5.73
N MET A 166 -5.35 -1.59 -7.02
CA MET A 166 -5.38 -2.97 -7.49
C MET A 166 -3.98 -3.41 -7.88
N ARG A 167 -3.62 -4.65 -7.55
CA ARG A 167 -2.41 -5.28 -8.07
C ARG A 167 -2.66 -5.59 -9.55
N MET A 168 -1.75 -5.13 -10.41
CA MET A 168 -1.74 -5.48 -11.84
C MET A 168 -1.29 -6.92 -12.06
#